data_AF-A0A1X7US69-F1
#
_entry.id   AF-A0A1X7US69-F1
#
_cell.length_a   1.000
_cell.length_b   1.000
_cell.length_c   1.000
_cell.angle_alpha   90.00
_cell.angle_beta   90.00
_cell.angle_gamma   90.00
#
_symmetry.space_group_name_H-M   'P 1'
#
loop_
_entity.id
_entity.type
_entity.pdbx_description
1 polymer ?
#
loop_
_entity_poly.entity_id
_entity_poly.type
_entity_poly.pdbx_seq_one_letter_code
_entity_poly.pdbx_strand_id
1 'polypeptide(L)'
;TFRSDIAHRVMTECTSLIKNCGIDIHFLVDKLLENNIINAREKREITDGYTKHTAGERMDELLHIISSSISMEGEVFGIFLDILREEAVIATIIFLSKATDLVVRKEEEREDQERKNGMTS
;
A
#
# COMPACT_ATOMS: atom_id res chain seq x y z
N THR A 1 -3.10 -5.77 -13.87
CA THR A 1 -1.97 -5.29 -13.05
C THR A 1 -2.07 -3.79 -12.88
N PHE A 2 -1.89 -3.30 -11.65
CA PHE A 2 -1.89 -1.86 -11.37
C PHE A 2 -0.59 -1.22 -11.87
N ARG A 3 -0.68 0.03 -12.33
CA ARG A 3 0.51 0.81 -12.67
C ARG A 3 1.21 1.28 -11.39
N SER A 4 2.52 1.07 -11.31
CA SER A 4 3.30 1.31 -10.08
C SER A 4 3.27 2.78 -9.63
N ASP A 5 3.31 3.74 -10.56
CA ASP A 5 3.28 5.18 -10.25
C ASP A 5 1.95 5.61 -9.60
N ILE A 6 0.83 5.12 -10.12
CA ILE A 6 -0.50 5.40 -9.56
C ILE A 6 -0.68 4.66 -8.24
N ALA A 7 -0.34 3.37 -8.19
CA ALA A 7 -0.48 2.55 -7.01
C ALA A 7 0.35 3.09 -5.83
N HIS A 8 1.59 3.50 -6.08
CA HIS A 8 2.47 4.12 -5.08
C HIS A 8 1.88 5.42 -4.54
N ARG A 9 1.30 6.25 -5.42
CA ARG A 9 0.66 7.51 -5.02
C ARG A 9 -0.57 7.28 -4.16
N VAL A 10 -1.43 6.34 -4.56
CA VAL A 10 -2.62 5.96 -3.79
C VAL A 10 -2.22 5.42 -2.42
N MET A 11 -1.21 4.56 -2.35
CA MET A 11 -0.66 4.04 -1.10
C MET A 11 -0.24 5.20 -0.18
N THR A 12 0.57 6.12 -0.70
CA THR A 12 1.08 7.28 0.06
C THR A 12 -0.04 8.17 0.59
N GLU A 13 -1.06 8.46 -0.22
CA GLU A 13 -2.20 9.30 0.15
C GLU A 13 -3.15 8.63 1.18
N CYS A 14 -3.01 7.31 1.36
CA CYS A 14 -3.85 6.51 2.24
C CYS A 14 -3.11 5.90 3.44
N THR A 15 -1.79 6.10 3.55
CA THR A 15 -0.96 5.58 4.66
C THR A 15 -1.57 5.86 6.04
N SER A 16 -2.07 7.08 6.25
CA SER A 16 -2.70 7.47 7.52
C SER A 16 -4.00 6.71 7.81
N LEU A 17 -4.79 6.39 6.78
CA LEU A 17 -6.02 5.60 6.92
C LEU A 17 -5.69 4.15 7.26
N ILE A 18 -4.68 3.58 6.61
CA ILE A 18 -4.23 2.20 6.88
C ILE A 18 -3.69 2.10 8.30
N LYS A 19 -2.87 3.07 8.75
CA LYS A 19 -2.36 3.12 10.13
C LYS A 19 -3.47 3.17 11.18
N ASN A 20 -4.54 3.92 10.90
CA ASN A 20 -5.68 4.06 11.79
C ASN A 20 -6.73 2.94 11.65
N CYS A 21 -6.50 1.97 10.75
CA CYS A 21 -7.40 0.85 10.53
C CYS A 21 -7.43 -0.13 11.71
N GLY A 22 -6.40 -0.12 12.56
CA GLY A 22 -6.28 -1.06 13.67
C GLY A 22 -5.96 -2.49 13.22
N ILE A 23 -5.39 -2.66 12.02
CA ILE A 23 -4.90 -3.95 11.52
C ILE A 23 -3.78 -4.45 12.44
N ASP A 24 -3.83 -5.74 12.78
CA ASP A 24 -2.74 -6.37 13.51
C ASP A 24 -1.50 -6.45 12.62
N ILE A 25 -0.40 -5.88 13.13
CA ILE A 25 0.89 -5.91 12.47
C ILE A 25 1.41 -7.34 12.27
N HIS A 26 1.10 -8.25 13.19
CA HIS A 26 1.54 -9.65 13.08
C HIS A 26 0.82 -10.36 11.93
N PHE A 27 -0.50 -10.18 11.81
CA PHE A 27 -1.28 -10.66 10.68
C PHE A 27 -0.70 -10.14 9.35
N LEU A 28 -0.45 -8.83 9.28
CA LEU A 28 -0.01 -8.20 8.04
C LEU A 28 1.39 -8.70 7.61
N VAL A 29 2.33 -8.79 8.56
CA VAL A 29 3.69 -9.29 8.30
C VAL A 29 3.67 -10.76 7.87
N ASP A 30 2.81 -11.60 8.46
CA ASP A 30 2.69 -12.99 8.06
C ASP A 30 2.18 -13.13 6.62
N LYS A 31 1.13 -12.39 6.27
CA LYS A 31 0.55 -12.39 4.92
C LYS A 31 1.51 -11.84 3.86
N LEU A 32 2.28 -10.82 4.19
CA LEU A 32 3.30 -10.28 3.27
C LEU A 32 4.45 -11.25 3.05
N LEU A 33 4.83 -12.02 4.07
CA LEU A 33 5.83 -13.08 3.95
C LEU A 33 5.30 -14.25 3.10
N GLU A 34 4.05 -14.67 3.30
CA GLU A 34 3.39 -15.72 2.49
C GLU A 34 3.38 -15.37 0.99
N ASN A 35 3.25 -14.07 0.68
CA ASN A 35 3.25 -13.56 -0.68
C ASN A 35 4.64 -13.15 -1.20
N ASN A 36 5.72 -13.43 -0.46
CA ASN A 36 7.10 -13.08 -0.81
C ASN A 36 7.35 -11.57 -1.04
N ILE A 37 6.51 -10.70 -0.47
CA ILE A 37 6.69 -9.24 -0.54
C ILE A 37 7.78 -8.79 0.43
N ILE A 38 7.90 -9.50 1.56
CA ILE A 38 8.99 -9.35 2.53
C ILE A 38 9.63 -10.71 2.80
N ASN A 39 10.82 -10.71 3.38
CA ASN A 39 11.54 -11.92 3.77
C ASN A 39 11.52 -12.14 5.29
N ALA A 40 12.01 -13.31 5.71
CA ALA A 40 12.03 -13.71 7.13
C ALA A 40 12.88 -12.78 8.03
N ARG A 41 13.87 -12.08 7.46
CA ARG A 41 14.68 -11.11 8.18
C ARG A 41 13.88 -9.82 8.43
N GLU A 42 13.25 -9.26 7.40
CA GLU A 42 12.38 -8.08 7.51
C GLU A 42 11.23 -8.32 8.48
N LYS A 43 10.56 -9.49 8.39
CA LYS A 43 9.55 -9.92 9.37
C LYS A 43 10.08 -9.83 10.80
N ARG A 44 11.29 -10.35 11.04
CA ARG A 44 11.89 -10.34 12.38
C ARG A 44 12.17 -8.92 12.84
N GLU A 45 12.77 -8.08 11.99
CA GLU A 45 13.11 -6.69 12.33
C GLU A 45 11.85 -5.88 12.72
N ILE A 46 10.73 -6.09 12.01
CA ILE A 46 9.46 -5.39 12.28
C ILE A 46 8.76 -5.92 13.54
N THR A 47 8.76 -7.24 13.75
CA THR A 47 8.03 -7.87 14.87
C THR A 47 8.84 -7.99 16.15
N ASP A 48 10.16 -7.78 16.10
CA ASP A 48 11.05 -7.92 17.25
C ASP A 48 10.68 -6.96 18.39
N GLY A 49 10.13 -7.50 19.47
CA GLY A 49 9.73 -6.79 20.69
C GLY A 49 10.87 -6.08 21.41
N TYR A 50 12.13 -6.41 21.11
CA TYR A 50 13.31 -5.81 21.74
C TYR A 50 13.78 -4.51 21.06
N THR A 51 13.16 -4.12 19.93
CA THR A 51 13.41 -2.82 19.31
C THR A 51 12.79 -1.70 20.14
N LYS A 52 13.43 -0.52 20.16
CA LYS A 52 12.88 0.68 20.82
C LYS A 52 11.67 1.28 20.10
N HIS A 53 11.20 0.65 19.02
CA HIS A 53 10.09 1.13 18.19
C HIS A 53 8.76 0.82 18.86
N THR A 54 7.91 1.84 18.95
CA THR A 54 6.49 1.73 19.29
C THR A 54 5.73 0.96 18.21
N ALA A 55 4.54 0.44 18.54
CA ALA A 55 3.68 -0.24 17.56
C ALA A 55 3.39 0.63 16.32
N GLY A 56 3.24 1.95 16.52
CA GLY A 56 3.03 2.90 15.42
C GLY A 56 4.25 3.05 14.51
N GLU A 57 5.45 3.13 15.07
CA GLU A 57 6.70 3.22 14.28
C GLU A 57 6.96 1.93 13.49
N ARG A 58 6.67 0.76 14.07
CA ARG A 58 6.78 -0.52 13.36
C ARG A 58 5.80 -0.60 12.18
N MET A 59 4.58 -0.09 12.35
CA MET A 59 3.62 0.01 11.27
C MET A 59 4.08 0.98 10.18
N ASP A 60 4.67 2.13 10.55
CA ASP A 60 5.20 3.08 9.57
C ASP A 60 6.34 2.46 8.73
N GLU A 61 7.24 1.72 9.38
CA GLU A 61 8.33 0.99 8.72
C GLU A 61 7.79 -0.09 7.76
N LEU A 62 6.79 -0.86 8.20
CA LEU A 62 6.13 -1.85 7.36
C LEU A 62 5.45 -1.21 6.13
N LEU A 63 4.72 -0.11 6.32
CA LEU A 63 4.06 0.61 5.22
C LEU A 63 5.08 1.21 4.25
N HIS A 64 6.25 1.64 4.74
CA HIS A 64 7.33 2.13 3.90
C HIS A 64 7.92 1.03 3.00
N ILE A 65 8.12 -0.18 3.53
CA ILE A 65 8.57 -1.35 2.76
C ILE A 65 7.55 -1.68 1.66
N ILE A 66 6.26 -1.77 2.02
CA ILE A 66 5.18 -2.05 1.05
C ILE A 66 5.13 -0.98 -0.04
N SER A 67 5.19 0.30 0.33
CA SER A 67 5.20 1.41 -0.63
C SER A 67 6.38 1.30 -1.58
N SER A 68 7.57 1.00 -1.06
CA SER A 68 8.78 0.81 -1.89
C SER A 68 8.61 -0.36 -2.86
N SER A 69 8.08 -1.49 -2.41
CA SER A 69 7.79 -2.65 -3.26
C SER A 69 6.77 -2.34 -4.36
N ILE A 70 5.70 -1.59 -4.07
CA ILE A 70 4.70 -1.14 -5.05
C ILE A 70 5.33 -0.24 -6.12
N SER A 71 6.26 0.64 -5.72
CA SER A 71 6.94 1.52 -6.66
C SER A 71 7.80 0.75 -7.68
N MET A 72 8.32 -0.40 -7.26
CA MET A 72 9.11 -1.31 -8.11
C MET A 72 8.22 -2.23 -8.95
N GLU A 73 7.17 -2.80 -8.34
CA GLU A 73 6.28 -3.78 -8.96
C GLU A 73 4.82 -3.46 -8.56
N GLY A 74 4.05 -2.91 -9.50
CA GLY A 74 2.69 -2.45 -9.24
C GLY A 74 1.72 -3.57 -8.87
N GLU A 75 2.02 -4.83 -9.20
CA GLU A 75 1.23 -6.01 -8.79
C GLU A 75 1.15 -6.18 -7.26
N VAL A 76 2.21 -5.77 -6.54
CA VAL A 76 2.25 -5.82 -5.06
C VAL A 76 1.08 -5.05 -4.44
N PHE A 77 0.61 -4.00 -5.12
CA PHE A 77 -0.56 -3.25 -4.66
C PHE A 77 -1.83 -4.11 -4.65
N GLY A 78 -2.04 -4.91 -5.69
CA GLY A 78 -3.20 -5.81 -5.77
C GLY A 78 -3.19 -6.86 -4.66
N ILE A 79 -2.04 -7.50 -4.45
CA ILE A 79 -1.84 -8.48 -3.37
C ILE A 79 -2.11 -7.82 -2.01
N PHE A 80 -1.61 -6.60 -1.79
CA PHE A 80 -1.86 -5.86 -0.56
C PHE A 80 -3.35 -5.56 -0.36
N LEU A 81 -4.08 -5.14 -1.41
CA LEU A 81 -5.53 -4.94 -1.32
C LEU A 81 -6.27 -6.23 -0.93
N ASP A 82 -5.84 -7.37 -1.47
CA ASP A 82 -6.45 -8.68 -1.15
C ASP A 82 -6.19 -9.09 0.29
N ILE A 83 -4.97 -8.88 0.81
CA ILE A 83 -4.65 -9.09 2.23
C ILE A 83 -5.54 -8.23 3.13
N LEU A 84 -5.71 -6.94 2.79
CA LEU A 84 -6.56 -6.05 3.58
C LEU A 84 -8.03 -6.50 3.56
N ARG A 85 -8.50 -7.05 2.45
CA ARG A 85 -9.87 -7.60 2.31
C ARG A 85 -10.10 -8.82 3.19
N GLU A 86 -9.09 -9.67 3.37
CA GLU A 86 -9.19 -10.86 4.24
C GLU A 86 -9.49 -10.48 5.69
N GLU A 87 -8.89 -9.39 6.18
CA GLU A 87 -9.13 -8.90 7.56
C GLU A 87 -10.49 -8.20 7.73
N ALA A 88 -11.18 -7.87 6.63
CA ALA A 88 -12.56 -7.37 6.57
C ALA A 88 -12.92 -6.21 7.53
N VAL A 89 -11.98 -5.31 7.83
CA VAL A 89 -12.24 -4.16 8.70
C VAL A 89 -12.96 -3.05 7.92
N ILE A 90 -13.88 -2.32 8.56
CA ILE A 90 -14.61 -1.18 7.95
C ILE A 90 -13.65 -0.16 7.32
N ALA A 91 -12.49 0.05 7.92
CA ALA A 91 -11.44 0.91 7.40
C ALA A 91 -10.80 0.38 6.10
N THR A 92 -10.73 -0.94 5.89
CA THR A 92 -10.40 -1.54 4.58
C THR A 92 -11.40 -1.14 3.52
N ILE A 93 -12.71 -1.17 3.83
CA ILE A 93 -13.77 -0.81 2.85
C ILE A 93 -13.66 0.68 2.47
N ILE A 94 -13.41 1.55 3.45
CA ILE A 94 -13.19 2.98 3.22
C ILE A 94 -11.91 3.21 2.41
N PHE A 95 -10.83 2.50 2.73
CA PHE A 95 -9.58 2.55 1.98
C PHE A 95 -9.77 2.09 0.54
N LEU A 96 -10.41 0.95 0.29
CA LEU A 96 -10.67 0.41 -1.05
C LEU A 96 -11.53 1.36 -1.89
N SER A 97 -12.56 1.95 -1.28
CA SER A 97 -13.42 2.92 -1.95
C SER A 97 -12.61 4.15 -2.37
N LYS A 98 -11.81 4.71 -1.44
CA LYS A 98 -10.96 5.87 -1.72
C LYS A 98 -9.85 5.56 -2.72
N ALA A 99 -9.23 4.38 -2.62
CA ALA A 99 -8.19 3.94 -3.53
C ALA A 99 -8.73 3.81 -4.95
N THR A 100 -9.92 3.22 -5.11
CA THR A 100 -10.58 3.09 -6.42
C THR A 100 -10.88 4.45 -7.02
N ASP A 101 -11.47 5.37 -6.24
CA ASP A 101 -11.74 6.74 -6.68
C ASP A 101 -10.47 7.50 -7.11
N LEU A 102 -9.38 7.35 -6.35
CA LEU A 102 -8.10 7.99 -6.67
C LEU A 102 -7.46 7.41 -7.93
N VAL A 103 -7.50 6.09 -8.12
CA VAL A 103 -7.00 5.45 -9.34
C VAL A 103 -7.73 6.02 -10.57
N VAL A 104 -9.07 6.08 -10.53
CA VAL A 104 -9.87 6.60 -11.64
C VAL A 104 -9.51 8.05 -11.95
N ARG A 105 -9.50 8.93 -10.94
CA ARG A 105 -9.15 10.35 -11.12
C ARG A 105 -7.75 10.53 -11.70
N LYS A 106 -6.79 9.69 -11.29
CA LYS A 106 -5.40 9.81 -11.75
C LYS A 106 -5.20 9.34 -13.18
N GLU A 107 -5.97 8.36 -13.65
CA GLU A 107 -6.00 8.02 -15.07
C GLU A 107 -6.64 9.13 -15.91
N GLU A 108 -7.76 9.72 -15.47
CA GLU A 108 -8.42 10.85 -16.17
C GLU A 108 -7.50 12.08 -16.29
N GLU A 109 -6.84 12.50 -15.21
CA GLU A 109 -5.87 13.60 -15.21
C GLU A 109 -4.73 13.37 -16.22
N ARG A 110 -4.27 12.12 -16.35
CA ARG A 110 -3.19 11.75 -17.27
C ARG A 110 -3.66 11.81 -18.72
N GLU A 111 -4.82 11.24 -19.04
CA GLU A 111 -5.37 11.28 -20.40
C GLU A 111 -5.58 12.73 -20.88
N ASP A 112 -6.03 13.61 -19.99
CA ASP A 112 -6.14 15.04 -20.26
C ASP A 112 -4.78 15.70 -20.52
N GLN A 113 -3.75 15.31 -19.78
CA GLN A 113 -2.39 15.83 -19.96
C GLN A 113 -1.76 15.33 -21.27
N GLU A 114 -1.98 14.06 -21.64
CA GLU A 114 -1.51 13.49 -22.89
C GLU A 114 -2.20 14.13 -24.09
N ARG A 115 -3.53 14.36 -24.01
CA ARG A 115 -4.27 15.12 -25.03
C ARG A 115 -3.71 16.53 -25.21
N LYS A 116 -3.42 17.25 -24.11
CA LYS A 116 -2.82 18.59 -24.17
C LYS A 116 -1.43 18.57 -24.78
N ASN A 117 -0.58 17.61 -24.39
CA ASN A 117 0.81 17.53 -24.86
C ASN A 117 0.90 17.09 -26.34
N GLY A 118 0.00 16.20 -26.78
CA GLY A 118 -0.09 15.74 -28.18
C GLY A 118 -0.63 16.81 -29.14
N MET A 119 -1.39 17.79 -28.64
CA MET A 119 -1.86 18.93 -29.45
C MET A 119 -0.81 20.05 -29.59
N THR A 120 0.29 19.97 -28.85
CA THR A 120 1.41 20.93 -28.86
C THR A 120 2.66 20.42 -29.60
N SER A 121 2.63 19.22 -30.20
CA SER A 121 3.71 18.66 -31.02
C SER A 121 3.43 18.77 -32.51
#